data_AF-A0A6J6HST4-F1
#
_entry.id   AF-A0A6J6HST4-F1
#
_cell.length_a   1.000
_cell.length_b   1.000
_cell.length_c   1.000
_cell.angle_alpha   90.00
_cell.angle_beta   90.00
_cell.angle_gamma   90.00
#
_symmetry.space_group_name_H-M   'P 1'
#
loop_
_entity.id
_entity.type
_entity.pdbx_description
1 polymer ?
#
loop_
_entity_poly.entity_id
_entity_poly.type
_entity_poly.pdbx_seq_one_letter_code
_entity_poly.pdbx_strand_id
1 'polypeptide(L)'
;MVAGVVTFATQSAGCEIAGGLQGKPLLMFHGDNDSILPAEASEVVRSIAGSGDLRIMEGDDHLLTKSHDVMFEEVLKWLKPIFEGTPS
;
A
#
# COMPACT_ATOMS: atom_id res chain seq x y z
N MET A 1 -7.32 -17.97 3.82
CA MET A 1 -6.77 -17.55 2.51
C MET A 1 -6.84 -16.03 2.43
N VAL A 2 -5.79 -15.37 1.94
CA VAL A 2 -5.75 -13.91 1.74
C VAL A 2 -6.03 -13.60 0.26
N ALA A 3 -7.03 -12.74 0.00
CA ALA A 3 -7.44 -12.34 -1.35
C ALA A 3 -6.63 -11.15 -1.90
N GLY A 4 -6.18 -10.26 -1.02
CA GLY A 4 -5.33 -9.12 -1.33
C GLY A 4 -4.85 -8.44 -0.05
N VAL A 5 -3.88 -7.53 -0.17
CA VAL A 5 -3.30 -6.78 0.94
C VAL A 5 -3.35 -5.28 0.62
N VAL A 6 -3.72 -4.47 1.61
CA VAL A 6 -3.66 -3.01 1.55
C VAL A 6 -2.75 -2.52 2.67
N THR A 7 -1.85 -1.60 2.39
CA THR A 7 -0.97 -1.00 3.40
C THR A 7 -1.08 0.53 3.41
N PHE A 8 -0.82 1.11 4.58
CA PHE A 8 -0.87 2.55 4.83
C PHE A 8 0.38 2.95 5.62
N ALA A 9 1.18 3.87 5.09
CA ALA A 9 2.42 4.38 5.71
C ALA A 9 3.35 3.26 6.22
N THR A 10 3.73 2.33 5.33
CA THR A 10 4.41 1.09 5.73
C THR A 10 5.87 1.35 6.13
N GLN A 11 6.34 0.69 7.19
CA GLN A 11 7.76 0.68 7.56
C GLN A 11 8.54 -0.46 6.87
N SER A 12 9.83 -0.26 6.64
CA SER A 12 10.73 -1.28 6.09
C SER A 12 11.47 -2.11 7.16
N ALA A 13 11.50 -1.66 8.42
CA ALA A 13 12.13 -2.44 9.49
C ALA A 13 11.36 -3.74 9.75
N GLY A 14 12.05 -4.89 9.60
CA GLY A 14 11.48 -6.22 9.82
C GLY A 14 10.58 -6.75 8.68
N CYS A 15 10.71 -6.17 7.47
CA CYS A 15 9.87 -6.54 6.32
C CYS A 15 10.43 -7.68 5.45
N GLU A 16 11.42 -8.43 5.93
CA GLU A 16 12.10 -9.48 5.14
C GLU A 16 11.13 -10.56 4.64
N ILE A 17 10.02 -10.77 5.36
CA ILE A 17 8.97 -11.73 5.00
C ILE A 17 8.01 -11.22 3.91
N ALA A 18 8.12 -9.95 3.48
CA ALA A 18 7.21 -9.37 2.48
C ALA A 18 7.27 -10.11 1.13
N GLY A 19 8.33 -10.87 0.85
CA GLY A 19 8.40 -11.75 -0.32
C GLY A 19 7.31 -12.83 -0.34
N GLY A 20 6.73 -13.17 0.81
CA GLY A 20 5.56 -14.04 0.90
C GLY A 20 4.28 -13.45 0.28
N LEU A 21 4.27 -12.15 -0.06
CA LEU A 21 3.18 -11.48 -0.77
C LEU A 21 3.25 -11.67 -2.29
N GLN A 22 4.31 -12.27 -2.83
CA GLN A 22 4.47 -12.42 -4.27
C GLN A 22 3.25 -13.09 -4.91
N GLY A 23 2.73 -12.48 -5.98
CA GLY A 23 1.53 -12.94 -6.68
C GLY A 23 0.21 -12.63 -5.95
N LYS A 24 0.24 -11.91 -4.84
CA LYS A 24 -0.96 -11.35 -4.20
C LYS A 24 -1.19 -9.92 -4.66
N PRO A 25 -2.44 -9.53 -4.97
CA PRO A 25 -2.79 -8.14 -5.17
C PRO A 25 -2.37 -7.30 -3.96
N LEU A 26 -1.60 -6.25 -4.21
CA LEU A 26 -1.03 -5.38 -3.19
C LEU A 26 -1.26 -3.90 -3.58
N LEU A 27 -2.03 -3.19 -2.76
CA LEU A 27 -2.27 -1.76 -2.86
C LEU A 27 -1.59 -1.06 -1.67
N MET A 28 -0.92 0.06 -1.91
CA MET A 28 -0.09 0.71 -0.89
C MET A 28 -0.30 2.23 -0.96
N PHE A 29 -0.35 2.89 0.20
CA PHE A 29 -0.43 4.35 0.30
C PHE A 29 0.68 4.87 1.22
N HIS A 30 1.33 5.97 0.82
CA HIS A 30 2.33 6.65 1.65
C HIS A 30 2.29 8.18 1.44
N GLY A 31 2.42 8.96 2.51
CA GLY A 31 2.44 10.42 2.44
C GLY A 31 3.83 10.94 2.08
N ASP A 32 3.93 11.90 1.17
CA ASP A 32 5.23 12.46 0.78
C ASP A 32 5.85 13.38 1.84
N ASN A 33 5.07 13.82 2.83
CA ASN A 33 5.50 14.61 3.98
C ASN A 33 5.48 13.80 5.29
N ASP A 34 5.55 12.47 5.20
CA ASP A 34 5.69 11.62 6.37
C ASP A 34 7.02 11.88 7.10
N SER A 35 6.93 12.52 8.26
CA SER A 35 8.08 12.89 9.11
C SER A 35 8.55 11.76 10.04
N ILE A 36 7.84 10.64 10.07
CA ILE A 36 8.15 9.45 10.89
C ILE A 36 8.84 8.40 10.03
N LEU A 37 8.30 8.13 8.83
CA LEU A 37 8.81 7.14 7.89
C LEU A 37 8.88 7.73 6.48
N PRO A 38 10.06 7.73 5.83
CA PRO A 38 10.17 8.19 4.45
C PRO A 38 9.41 7.23 3.50
N ALA A 39 8.88 7.75 2.38
CA ALA A 39 8.12 6.96 1.40
C ALA A 39 8.94 5.79 0.80
N GLU A 40 10.27 5.91 0.82
CA GLU A 40 11.24 4.88 0.49
C GLU A 40 11.03 3.60 1.31
N ALA A 41 10.46 3.68 2.52
CA ALA A 41 10.10 2.50 3.30
C ALA A 41 9.06 1.63 2.57
N SER A 42 8.02 2.25 2.00
CA SER A 42 7.03 1.53 1.18
C SER A 42 7.65 1.03 -0.13
N GLU A 43 8.59 1.77 -0.72
CA GLU A 43 9.31 1.32 -1.92
C GLU A 43 10.17 0.07 -1.67
N VAL A 44 10.87 0.01 -0.53
CA VAL A 44 11.63 -1.18 -0.12
C VAL A 44 10.70 -2.39 0.04
N VAL A 45 9.57 -2.22 0.73
CA VAL A 45 8.58 -3.30 0.91
C VAL A 45 8.02 -3.76 -0.44
N ARG A 46 7.69 -2.81 -1.33
CA ARG A 46 7.22 -3.10 -2.70
C ARG A 46 8.26 -3.90 -3.49
N SER A 47 9.53 -3.53 -3.37
CA SER A 47 10.63 -4.23 -4.03
C SER A 47 10.76 -5.68 -3.53
N ILE A 48 10.68 -5.89 -2.21
CA ILE A 48 10.76 -7.24 -1.60
C ILE A 48 9.53 -8.08 -1.97
N ALA A 49 8.34 -7.49 -2.00
CA ALA A 49 7.10 -8.16 -2.44
C ALA A 49 7.09 -8.50 -3.94
N GLY A 50 7.99 -7.89 -4.73
CA GLY A 50 8.12 -8.09 -6.18
C GLY A 50 7.01 -7.44 -7.02
N SER A 51 6.02 -6.82 -6.39
CA SER A 51 4.91 -6.09 -7.03
C SER A 51 4.24 -5.15 -6.02
N GLY A 52 3.36 -4.27 -6.48
CA GLY A 52 2.54 -3.41 -5.63
C GLY A 52 2.16 -2.10 -6.32
N ASP A 53 0.90 -1.71 -6.19
CA ASP A 53 0.39 -0.39 -6.60
C ASP A 53 0.64 0.61 -5.47
N LEU A 54 1.79 1.28 -5.50
CA LEU A 54 2.15 2.30 -4.51
C LEU A 54 1.70 3.68 -4.97
N ARG A 55 0.83 4.30 -4.16
CA ARG A 55 0.25 5.60 -4.39
C ARG A 55 0.78 6.60 -3.37
N ILE A 56 1.42 7.65 -3.86
CA ILE A 56 1.95 8.73 -3.03
C ILE A 56 0.86 9.76 -2.81
N MET A 57 0.58 10.06 -1.54
CA MET A 57 -0.40 11.04 -1.11
C MET A 57 0.28 12.38 -0.90
N GLU A 58 0.16 13.23 -1.92
CA GLU A 58 0.78 14.55 -1.96
C GLU A 58 0.29 15.41 -0.80
N GLY A 59 1.23 15.95 -0.02
CA GLY A 59 0.93 16.81 1.11
C GLY A 59 0.60 16.07 2.41
N ASP A 60 0.42 14.76 2.40
CA ASP A 60 0.05 13.98 3.59
C ASP A 60 1.26 13.63 4.46
N ASP A 61 1.01 13.57 5.78
CA ASP A 61 1.96 13.04 6.75
C ASP A 61 1.74 11.54 7.01
N HIS A 62 2.39 11.01 8.04
CA HIS A 62 2.28 9.61 8.45
C HIS A 62 0.84 9.12 8.66
N LEU A 63 -0.05 10.01 9.13
CA LEU A 63 -1.42 9.63 9.47
C LEU A 63 -2.34 9.62 8.24
N LEU A 64 -1.89 10.16 7.10
CA LEU A 64 -2.62 10.17 5.83
C LEU A 64 -4.02 10.82 5.92
N THR A 65 -4.22 11.71 6.88
CA THR A 65 -5.56 12.23 7.22
C THR A 65 -6.15 13.13 6.15
N LYS A 66 -5.34 13.82 5.35
CA LYS A 66 -5.83 14.74 4.31
C LYS A 66 -6.42 13.98 3.13
N SER A 67 -5.84 12.82 2.81
CA SER A 67 -6.30 11.97 1.71
C SER A 67 -7.27 10.87 2.14
N HIS A 68 -7.84 10.92 3.35
CA HIS A 68 -8.76 9.89 3.86
C HIS A 68 -9.84 9.49 2.84
N ASP A 69 -10.59 10.47 2.33
CA ASP A 69 -11.73 10.20 1.44
C ASP A 69 -11.27 9.61 0.11
N VAL A 70 -10.17 10.11 -0.44
CA VAL A 70 -9.55 9.59 -1.67
C VAL A 70 -9.11 8.14 -1.46
N MET A 71 -8.35 7.86 -0.40
CA MET A 71 -7.91 6.49 -0.09
C MET A 71 -9.09 5.55 0.12
N PHE A 72 -10.13 5.99 0.83
CA PHE A 72 -11.32 5.20 1.08
C PHE A 72 -12.01 4.81 -0.23
N GLU A 73 -12.26 5.77 -1.12
CA GLU A 73 -12.85 5.50 -2.43
C GLU A 73 -11.98 4.54 -3.26
N GLU A 74 -10.68 4.77 -3.28
CA GLU A 74 -9.75 3.97 -4.06
C GLU A 74 -9.63 2.54 -3.55
N VAL A 75 -9.63 2.34 -2.23
CA VAL A 75 -9.68 1.00 -1.64
C VAL A 75 -10.99 0.30 -2.01
N LEU A 76 -12.15 0.97 -1.94
CA LEU A 76 -13.42 0.36 -2.34
C LEU A 76 -13.46 -0.03 -3.81
N LYS A 77 -12.96 0.84 -4.70
CA LYS A 77 -12.83 0.56 -6.14
C LYS A 77 -11.92 -0.63 -6.37
N TRP A 78 -10.80 -0.70 -5.65
CA TRP A 78 -9.82 -1.78 -5.74
C TRP A 78 -10.37 -3.12 -5.23
N LEU A 79 -11.11 -3.15 -4.12
CA LEU A 79 -11.63 -4.39 -3.53
C LEU A 79 -12.60 -5.16 -4.45
N LYS A 80 -13.36 -4.44 -5.27
CA LYS A 80 -14.38 -5.04 -6.16
C LYS A 80 -13.81 -6.14 -7.08
N PRO A 81 -12.84 -5.86 -7.97
CA PRO A 81 -12.24 -6.88 -8.84
C PRO A 81 -11.53 -8.00 -8.07
N ILE A 82 -10.99 -7.73 -6.87
CA ILE A 82 -10.35 -8.75 -6.03
C ILE A 82 -11.35 -9.83 -5.60
N PHE A 83 -12.53 -9.41 -5.12
CA PHE A 83 -13.57 -10.33 -4.69
C PHE A 83 -14.36 -10.96 -5.84
N GLU A 84 -14.36 -10.34 -7.03
CA GLU A 84 -14.91 -10.91 -8.25
C GLU A 84 -13.96 -11.95 -8.91
N GLY A 85 -12.72 -12.07 -8.41
CA GLY A 85 -11.73 -13.01 -8.94
C GLY A 85 -11.06 -12.54 -10.24
N THR A 86 -11.15 -11.25 -10.55
CA THR A 86 -10.57 -10.60 -11.73
C THR A 86 -9.61 -9.49 -11.31
N PRO A 87 -8.52 -9.79 -10.56
CA PRO A 87 -7.57 -8.76 -10.16
C PRO A 87 -6.95 -8.11 -11.40
N SER A 88 -6.92 -6.78 -11.41
CA SER A 88 -6.33 -5.92 -12.46
C SER A 88 -4.81 -6.02 -12.49
#